data_AF-N1VM27-F1
#
_entry.id   AF-N1VM27-F1
#
_cell.length_a   1.000
_cell.length_b   1.000
_cell.length_c   1.000
_cell.angle_alpha   90.00
_cell.angle_beta   90.00
_cell.angle_gamma   90.00
#
_symmetry.space_group_name_H-M   'P 1'
#
loop_
_entity.id
_entity.type
_entity.pdbx_description
1 polymer ?
#
loop_
_entity_poly.entity_id
_entity_poly.type
_entity_poly.pdbx_seq_one_letter_code
_entity_poly.pdbx_strand_id
1 'polypeptide(L)'
;MLRGMKRLNRYENRILKIVKLGGKLVRFKQFGFSTRTKEGFRFPIYVLEIGKEKAIKQNVAGLVAGVHGLETIGIRVLLDFLDDLFSRKNSELYREIKDGELGIVCIPILNPGGVAMKRRSNPGGVDLMRNSGVEAVKAPFFFGGHKLSNVFPYYRGNVLQAESKVLDRFYNKYLLPAENFMIPVIDIHSGFGAVDHVWWPYAGTHEQCIDEPLFQKIANHLTTKFNHILYRFGPQSETYTTHGDLWDRLYNQYQKAKLKSNPNGSRFLPLTLEIGTWADIQLDPWKVFRKRGIFNPARESKQELIISHRKFLTDVLRLAKSSILDLS
;
A
#
# COMPACT_ATOMS: atom_id res chain seq x y z
N MET A 1 11.09 11.45 -20.28
CA MET A 1 9.74 10.89 -20.07
C MET A 1 9.55 9.50 -20.68
N LEU A 2 9.91 9.29 -21.95
CA LEU A 2 9.66 8.05 -22.71
C LEU A 2 9.98 6.72 -21.99
N ARG A 3 11.14 6.59 -21.33
CA ARG A 3 11.51 5.37 -20.60
C ARG A 3 10.59 5.06 -19.41
N GLY A 4 10.07 6.09 -18.73
CA GLY A 4 9.14 5.92 -17.62
C GLY A 4 7.73 5.61 -18.13
N MET A 5 7.28 6.23 -19.22
CA MET A 5 6.03 5.86 -19.90
C MET A 5 6.07 4.40 -20.37
N LYS A 6 7.14 3.95 -21.03
CA LYS A 6 7.33 2.52 -21.39
C LYS A 6 7.24 1.59 -20.16
N ARG A 7 7.63 2.05 -18.97
CA ARG A 7 7.52 1.28 -17.74
C ARG A 7 6.07 1.25 -17.24
N LEU A 8 5.41 2.41 -17.19
CA LEU A 8 4.00 2.51 -16.80
C LEU A 8 3.14 1.62 -17.72
N ASN A 9 3.30 1.73 -19.04
CA ASN A 9 2.56 0.92 -20.00
C ASN A 9 2.77 -0.59 -19.79
N ARG A 10 3.97 -1.02 -19.39
CA ARG A 10 4.19 -2.45 -19.05
C ARG A 10 3.40 -2.88 -17.83
N TYR A 11 3.27 -2.02 -16.83
CA TYR A 11 2.46 -2.32 -15.65
C TYR A 11 0.98 -2.28 -15.98
N GLU A 12 0.52 -1.31 -16.76
CA GLU A 12 -0.87 -1.26 -17.25
C GLU A 12 -1.23 -2.49 -18.08
N ASN A 13 -0.35 -2.93 -18.97
CA ASN A 13 -0.55 -4.17 -19.72
C ASN A 13 -0.65 -5.41 -18.81
N ARG A 14 0.14 -5.46 -17.73
CA ARG A 14 0.02 -6.52 -16.71
C ARG A 14 -1.30 -6.44 -15.96
N ILE A 15 -1.76 -5.25 -15.60
CA ILE A 15 -3.08 -5.05 -14.97
C ILE A 15 -4.20 -5.56 -15.89
N LEU A 16 -4.16 -5.20 -17.18
CA LEU A 16 -5.14 -5.67 -18.16
C LEU A 16 -5.08 -7.20 -18.35
N LYS A 17 -3.87 -7.80 -18.33
CA LYS A 17 -3.70 -9.26 -18.32
C LYS A 17 -4.38 -9.90 -17.10
N ILE A 18 -4.16 -9.34 -15.90
CA ILE A 18 -4.79 -9.82 -14.65
C ILE A 18 -6.32 -9.74 -14.75
N VAL A 19 -6.86 -8.63 -15.24
CA VAL A 19 -8.31 -8.46 -15.48
C VAL A 19 -8.83 -9.55 -16.43
N LYS A 20 -8.11 -9.81 -17.53
CA LYS A 20 -8.47 -10.88 -18.48
C LYS A 20 -8.43 -12.28 -17.83
N LEU A 21 -7.41 -12.59 -17.04
CA LEU A 21 -7.27 -13.88 -16.35
C LEU A 21 -8.37 -14.11 -15.31
N GLY A 22 -8.73 -13.06 -14.57
CA GLY A 22 -9.76 -13.09 -13.54
C GLY A 22 -11.20 -13.12 -14.09
N GLY A 23 -11.40 -12.71 -15.34
CA GLY A 23 -12.70 -12.78 -16.01
C GLY A 23 -13.81 -12.09 -15.22
N LYS A 24 -14.94 -12.78 -14.98
CA LYS A 24 -16.09 -12.23 -14.26
C LYS A 24 -15.80 -11.89 -12.79
N LEU A 25 -14.72 -12.43 -12.20
CA LEU A 25 -14.35 -12.16 -10.81
C LEU A 25 -13.66 -10.81 -10.65
N VAL A 26 -13.16 -10.18 -11.72
CA VAL A 26 -12.37 -8.94 -11.63
C VAL A 26 -13.05 -7.84 -12.44
N ARG A 27 -13.58 -6.84 -11.74
CA ARG A 27 -14.13 -5.61 -12.34
C ARG A 27 -13.06 -4.52 -12.34
N PHE A 28 -12.81 -3.93 -13.50
CA PHE A 28 -11.82 -2.88 -13.73
C PHE A 28 -12.51 -1.52 -13.83
N LYS A 29 -12.12 -0.55 -12.98
CA LYS A 29 -12.75 0.78 -12.94
C LYS A 29 -11.69 1.87 -12.92
N GLN A 30 -11.89 2.93 -13.70
CA GLN A 30 -11.08 4.15 -13.58
C GLN A 30 -11.66 5.04 -12.48
N PHE A 31 -10.86 5.34 -11.45
CA PHE A 31 -11.31 6.11 -10.28
C PHE A 31 -10.91 7.58 -10.33
N GLY A 32 -10.07 7.97 -11.29
CA GLY A 32 -9.68 9.35 -11.51
C GLY A 32 -8.40 9.43 -12.32
N PHE A 33 -7.71 10.55 -12.17
CA PHE A 33 -6.46 10.84 -12.86
C PHE A 33 -5.43 11.42 -11.91
N SER A 34 -4.16 11.18 -12.23
CA SER A 34 -3.03 11.85 -11.58
C SER A 34 -3.11 13.37 -11.69
N THR A 35 -2.31 14.03 -10.87
CA THR A 35 -1.95 15.44 -11.03
C THR A 35 -1.36 15.65 -12.42
N ARG A 36 -1.68 16.82 -13.03
CA ARG A 36 -1.26 17.16 -14.40
C ARG A 36 0.25 17.37 -14.45
N THR A 37 0.93 16.84 -15.47
CA THR A 37 2.34 17.15 -15.72
C THR A 37 2.51 18.56 -16.28
N LYS A 38 3.75 19.07 -16.32
CA LYS A 38 4.05 20.38 -16.93
C LYS A 38 3.68 20.44 -18.41
N GLU A 39 3.82 19.32 -19.11
CA GLU A 39 3.48 19.12 -20.51
C GLU A 39 1.98 18.87 -20.73
N GLY A 40 1.20 18.87 -19.65
CA GLY A 40 -0.25 18.82 -19.69
C GLY A 40 -0.87 17.42 -19.60
N PHE A 41 -0.06 16.35 -19.50
CA PHE A 41 -0.56 14.98 -19.41
C PHE A 41 -1.19 14.66 -18.06
N ARG A 42 -2.15 13.73 -18.08
CA ARG A 42 -2.72 13.12 -16.87
C ARG A 42 -2.79 11.62 -17.09
N PHE A 43 -2.51 10.84 -16.06
CA PHE A 43 -2.50 9.38 -16.14
C PHE A 43 -3.69 8.82 -15.36
N PRO A 44 -4.46 7.87 -15.93
CA PRO A 44 -5.60 7.28 -15.25
C PRO A 44 -5.16 6.46 -14.04
N ILE A 45 -5.94 6.52 -12.96
CA ILE A 45 -5.74 5.71 -11.77
C ILE A 45 -6.88 4.69 -11.71
N TYR A 46 -6.50 3.42 -11.69
CA TYR A 46 -7.42 2.30 -11.78
C TYR A 46 -7.63 1.61 -10.44
N VAL A 47 -8.82 1.06 -10.26
CA VAL A 47 -9.21 0.18 -9.17
C VAL A 47 -9.64 -1.16 -9.75
N LEU A 48 -9.20 -2.23 -9.10
CA LEU A 48 -9.72 -3.59 -9.29
C LEU A 48 -10.65 -3.92 -8.14
N GLU A 49 -11.89 -4.28 -8.46
CA GLU A 49 -12.80 -4.96 -7.54
C GLU A 49 -12.73 -6.46 -7.85
N ILE A 50 -12.29 -7.26 -6.89
CA ILE A 50 -12.02 -8.68 -7.03
C ILE A 50 -12.96 -9.47 -6.11
N GLY A 51 -13.70 -10.41 -6.68
CA GLY A 51 -14.68 -11.24 -5.98
C GLY A 51 -16.13 -10.76 -6.16
N LYS A 52 -17.06 -11.43 -5.48
CA LYS A 52 -18.50 -11.09 -5.52
C LYS A 52 -18.76 -9.75 -4.84
N GLU A 53 -19.74 -8.99 -5.33
CA GLU A 53 -20.08 -7.68 -4.74
C GLU A 53 -20.50 -7.79 -3.27
N LYS A 54 -21.20 -8.87 -2.90
CA LYS A 54 -21.53 -9.17 -1.50
C LYS A 54 -20.28 -9.27 -0.62
N ALA A 55 -19.25 -9.98 -1.09
CA ALA A 55 -18.01 -10.16 -0.34
C ALA A 55 -17.23 -8.85 -0.19
N ILE A 56 -17.27 -7.95 -1.18
CA ILE A 56 -16.66 -6.61 -1.10
C ILE A 56 -17.34 -5.71 -0.05
N LYS A 57 -18.60 -5.99 0.32
CA LYS A 57 -19.27 -5.26 1.41
C LYS A 57 -18.99 -5.92 2.76
N GLN A 58 -19.03 -7.25 2.79
CA GLN A 58 -19.05 -8.01 4.04
C GLN A 58 -17.69 -8.39 4.58
N ASN A 59 -16.73 -8.74 3.71
CA ASN A 59 -15.43 -9.31 4.07
C ASN A 59 -14.33 -8.76 3.15
N VAL A 60 -14.14 -7.44 3.17
CA VAL A 60 -13.23 -6.76 2.24
C VAL A 60 -11.85 -6.53 2.81
N ALA A 61 -10.85 -6.80 1.97
CA ALA A 61 -9.46 -6.44 2.18
C ALA A 61 -8.96 -5.47 1.09
N GLY A 62 -8.05 -4.57 1.45
CA GLY A 62 -7.48 -3.58 0.54
C GLY A 62 -6.02 -3.87 0.14
N LEU A 63 -5.69 -3.61 -1.12
CA LEU A 63 -4.32 -3.62 -1.64
C LEU A 63 -4.00 -2.30 -2.32
N VAL A 64 -2.94 -1.62 -1.90
CA VAL A 64 -2.45 -0.40 -2.56
C VAL A 64 -0.96 -0.58 -2.85
N ALA A 65 -0.51 -0.03 -3.98
CA ALA A 65 0.91 0.13 -4.24
C ALA A 65 1.18 1.35 -5.10
N GLY A 66 2.46 1.71 -5.19
CA GLY A 66 2.92 2.74 -6.10
C GLY A 66 2.43 4.13 -5.71
N VAL A 67 2.24 4.39 -4.42
CA VAL A 67 2.06 5.75 -3.88
C VAL A 67 3.30 6.59 -4.18
N HIS A 68 4.49 6.01 -4.01
CA HIS A 68 5.73 6.56 -4.52
C HIS A 68 6.08 5.98 -5.90
N GLY A 69 6.21 6.83 -6.91
CA GLY A 69 6.41 6.38 -8.30
C GLY A 69 7.77 5.70 -8.57
N LEU A 70 8.75 5.84 -7.67
CA LEU A 70 10.06 5.18 -7.76
C LEU A 70 10.10 3.79 -7.14
N GLU A 71 9.14 3.46 -6.26
CA GLU A 71 9.11 2.24 -5.46
C GLU A 71 8.54 1.08 -6.27
N THR A 72 9.30 0.72 -7.31
CA THR A 72 8.81 -0.22 -8.31
C THR A 72 8.76 -1.67 -7.85
N ILE A 73 9.36 -2.00 -6.69
CA ILE A 73 9.26 -3.35 -6.13
C ILE A 73 7.86 -3.57 -5.59
N GLY A 74 7.31 -2.64 -4.81
CA GLY A 74 5.94 -2.77 -4.30
C GLY A 74 4.89 -2.97 -5.40
N ILE A 75 4.97 -2.19 -6.48
CA ILE A 75 4.11 -2.39 -7.67
C ILE A 75 4.29 -3.80 -8.26
N ARG A 76 5.53 -4.30 -8.33
CA ARG A 76 5.81 -5.62 -8.92
C ARG A 76 5.33 -6.74 -8.03
N VAL A 77 5.50 -6.64 -6.71
CA VAL A 77 5.00 -7.59 -5.71
C VAL A 77 3.49 -7.71 -5.81
N LEU A 78 2.78 -6.58 -5.81
CA LEU A 78 1.33 -6.57 -5.97
C LEU A 78 0.89 -7.23 -7.29
N LEU A 79 1.48 -6.82 -8.42
CA LEU A 79 1.09 -7.35 -9.73
C LEU A 79 1.48 -8.82 -9.90
N ASP A 80 2.57 -9.26 -9.29
CA ASP A 80 3.00 -10.66 -9.31
C ASP A 80 2.08 -11.55 -8.46
N PHE A 81 1.71 -11.08 -7.27
CA PHE A 81 0.71 -11.73 -6.42
C PHE A 81 -0.64 -11.92 -7.14
N LEU A 82 -1.17 -10.86 -7.76
CA LEU A 82 -2.42 -10.95 -8.50
C LEU A 82 -2.32 -11.82 -9.76
N ASP A 83 -1.21 -11.74 -10.51
CA ASP A 83 -1.00 -12.59 -11.69
C ASP A 83 -0.96 -14.07 -11.29
N ASP A 84 -0.30 -14.40 -10.18
CA ASP A 84 -0.22 -15.75 -9.63
C ASP A 84 -1.60 -16.28 -9.19
N LEU A 85 -2.34 -15.46 -8.43
CA LEU A 85 -3.68 -15.78 -7.93
C LEU A 85 -4.63 -16.20 -9.06
N PHE A 86 -4.62 -15.47 -10.18
CA PHE A 86 -5.52 -15.73 -11.31
C PHE A 86 -4.93 -16.62 -12.41
N SER A 87 -3.61 -16.85 -12.44
CA SER A 87 -3.01 -17.81 -13.37
C SER A 87 -3.20 -19.24 -12.88
N ARG A 88 -2.96 -19.51 -11.58
CA ARG A 88 -3.02 -20.87 -11.03
C ARG A 88 -4.44 -21.30 -10.65
N LYS A 89 -5.28 -20.38 -10.17
CA LYS A 89 -6.71 -20.61 -9.84
C LYS A 89 -6.97 -21.80 -8.89
N ASN A 90 -5.98 -22.17 -8.09
CA ASN A 90 -6.04 -23.35 -7.21
C ASN A 90 -5.74 -23.04 -5.73
N SER A 91 -5.28 -21.83 -5.43
CA SER A 91 -5.01 -21.42 -4.05
C SER A 91 -6.30 -21.38 -3.23
N GLU A 92 -6.18 -21.53 -1.92
CA GLU A 92 -7.30 -21.37 -1.00
C GLU A 92 -7.93 -19.99 -1.14
N LEU A 93 -7.11 -18.93 -1.16
CA LEU A 93 -7.58 -17.55 -1.40
C LEU A 93 -8.39 -17.40 -2.69
N TYR A 94 -7.99 -18.05 -3.79
CA TYR A 94 -8.76 -18.01 -5.03
C TYR A 94 -10.15 -18.64 -4.84
N ARG A 95 -10.25 -19.77 -4.12
CA ARG A 95 -11.54 -20.41 -3.82
C ARG A 95 -12.40 -19.51 -2.95
N GLU A 96 -11.86 -18.95 -1.87
CA GLU A 96 -12.57 -18.02 -0.97
C GLU A 96 -13.14 -16.80 -1.75
N ILE A 97 -12.37 -16.24 -2.69
CA ILE A 97 -12.82 -15.14 -3.56
C ILE A 97 -13.92 -15.60 -4.53
N LYS A 98 -13.72 -16.74 -5.19
CA LYS A 98 -14.66 -17.30 -6.17
C LYS A 98 -16.00 -17.64 -5.52
N ASP A 99 -15.96 -18.20 -4.31
CA ASP A 99 -17.14 -18.67 -3.59
C ASP A 99 -17.87 -17.51 -2.88
N GLY A 100 -17.21 -16.35 -2.78
CA GLY A 100 -17.80 -15.11 -2.29
C GLY A 100 -17.64 -14.92 -0.78
N GLU A 101 -16.63 -15.55 -0.21
CA GLU A 101 -16.27 -15.45 1.19
C GLU A 101 -15.36 -14.24 1.46
N LEU A 102 -14.56 -13.84 0.47
CA LEU A 102 -13.61 -12.73 0.57
C LEU A 102 -13.69 -11.81 -0.65
N GLY A 103 -13.70 -10.50 -0.41
CA GLY A 103 -13.56 -9.48 -1.45
C GLY A 103 -12.22 -8.76 -1.35
N ILE A 104 -11.60 -8.45 -2.49
CA ILE A 104 -10.40 -7.60 -2.54
C ILE A 104 -10.71 -6.34 -3.34
N VAL A 105 -10.33 -5.18 -2.81
CA VAL A 105 -10.32 -3.91 -3.54
C VAL A 105 -8.89 -3.42 -3.66
N CYS A 106 -8.46 -3.09 -4.88
CA CYS A 106 -7.05 -2.85 -5.15
C CYS A 106 -6.81 -1.61 -6.00
N ILE A 107 -5.84 -0.77 -5.59
CA ILE A 107 -5.21 0.26 -6.42
C ILE A 107 -3.79 -0.20 -6.77
N PRO A 108 -3.56 -0.76 -7.97
CA PRO A 108 -2.24 -1.30 -8.30
C PRO A 108 -1.14 -0.22 -8.40
N ILE A 109 -1.52 1.00 -8.78
CA ILE A 109 -0.61 2.15 -8.91
C ILE A 109 -1.38 3.43 -8.57
N LEU A 110 -1.15 4.00 -7.38
CA LEU A 110 -1.79 5.26 -6.98
C LEU A 110 -1.18 6.48 -7.67
N ASN A 111 0.13 6.48 -7.90
CA ASN A 111 0.88 7.58 -8.50
C ASN A 111 1.48 7.21 -9.88
N PRO A 112 0.65 6.98 -10.91
CA PRO A 112 1.14 6.62 -12.25
C PRO A 112 1.97 7.74 -12.89
N GLY A 113 1.68 9.02 -12.56
CA GLY A 113 2.48 10.16 -13.01
C GLY A 113 3.91 10.12 -12.47
N GLY A 114 4.09 9.79 -11.19
CA GLY A 114 5.39 9.56 -10.58
C GLY A 114 6.16 8.42 -11.26
N VAL A 115 5.48 7.32 -11.60
CA VAL A 115 6.08 6.19 -12.34
C VAL A 115 6.55 6.64 -13.73
N ALA A 116 5.69 7.35 -14.48
CA ALA A 116 6.00 7.85 -15.82
C ALA A 116 7.17 8.86 -15.82
N MET A 117 7.26 9.68 -14.78
CA MET A 117 8.34 10.66 -14.61
C MET A 117 9.58 10.08 -13.91
N LYS A 118 9.48 8.87 -13.33
CA LYS A 118 10.49 8.23 -12.47
C LYS A 118 10.83 9.12 -11.27
N ARG A 119 9.81 9.55 -10.53
CA ARG A 119 9.90 10.36 -9.31
C ARG A 119 9.21 9.64 -8.15
N ARG A 120 9.71 9.87 -6.93
CA ARG A 120 9.04 9.46 -5.69
C ARG A 120 7.71 10.20 -5.60
N SER A 121 7.79 11.52 -5.71
CA SER A 121 6.65 12.42 -5.72
C SER A 121 5.76 12.27 -6.95
N ASN A 122 4.56 12.83 -6.87
CA ASN A 122 3.67 12.98 -8.01
C ASN A 122 4.20 14.02 -9.04
N PRO A 123 3.52 14.25 -10.17
CA PRO A 123 3.95 15.24 -11.15
C PRO A 123 4.10 16.67 -10.62
N GLY A 124 3.32 17.04 -9.59
CA GLY A 124 3.40 18.32 -8.90
C GLY A 124 4.61 18.48 -7.97
N GLY A 125 5.43 17.42 -7.80
CA GLY A 125 6.57 17.40 -6.89
C GLY A 125 6.17 17.12 -5.44
N VAL A 126 4.91 16.78 -5.17
CA VAL A 126 4.40 16.48 -3.83
C VAL A 126 4.62 15.01 -3.50
N ASP A 127 5.20 14.74 -2.34
CA ASP A 127 5.27 13.41 -1.74
C ASP A 127 3.90 13.07 -1.15
N LEU A 128 3.25 12.04 -1.70
CA LEU A 128 1.88 11.67 -1.34
C LEU A 128 1.80 11.17 0.10
N MET A 129 2.82 10.47 0.61
CA MET A 129 2.90 10.04 2.02
C MET A 129 3.32 11.16 2.97
N ARG A 130 3.28 12.42 2.49
CA ARG A 130 3.45 13.64 3.27
C ARG A 130 2.32 14.66 3.04
N ASN A 131 1.28 14.28 2.30
CA ASN A 131 0.28 15.20 1.74
C ASN A 131 -1.07 15.22 2.48
N SER A 132 -1.24 14.47 3.57
CA SER A 132 -2.54 14.39 4.27
C SER A 132 -2.91 15.65 5.06
N GLY A 133 -1.93 16.52 5.35
CA GLY A 133 -2.12 17.69 6.22
C GLY A 133 -1.99 17.39 7.72
N VAL A 134 -1.85 16.12 8.12
CA VAL A 134 -1.50 15.74 9.49
C VAL A 134 -0.14 16.33 9.86
N GLU A 135 -0.03 16.91 11.06
CA GLU A 135 1.23 17.37 11.61
C GLU A 135 1.77 16.33 12.59
N ALA A 136 3.04 15.96 12.44
CA ALA A 136 3.72 15.10 13.40
C ALA A 136 4.08 15.90 14.66
N VAL A 137 4.11 15.22 15.82
CA VAL A 137 4.51 15.82 17.11
C VAL A 137 5.97 16.27 17.06
N LYS A 138 6.84 15.40 16.57
CA LYS A 138 8.25 15.67 16.30
C LYS A 138 8.65 14.86 15.09
N ALA A 139 9.21 15.47 14.05
CA ALA A 139 9.67 14.77 12.85
C ALA A 139 11.13 15.13 12.54
N PRO A 140 11.92 14.24 11.91
CA PRO A 140 13.25 14.57 11.45
C PRO A 140 13.21 15.77 10.50
N PHE A 141 14.07 16.76 10.73
CA PHE A 141 14.11 17.96 9.89
C PHE A 141 14.26 17.57 8.41
N PHE A 142 13.43 18.17 7.56
CA PHE A 142 13.36 17.91 6.12
C PHE A 142 12.82 16.52 5.73
N PHE A 143 13.43 15.44 6.21
CA PHE A 143 13.05 14.04 5.88
C PHE A 143 11.65 13.65 6.38
N GLY A 144 11.26 14.17 7.55
CA GLY A 144 9.91 14.02 8.09
C GLY A 144 8.83 14.74 7.26
N GLY A 145 9.23 15.56 6.28
CA GLY A 145 8.36 16.31 5.39
C GLY A 145 8.48 17.81 5.59
N HIS A 146 8.53 18.58 4.49
CA HIS A 146 8.70 20.03 4.52
C HIS A 146 7.77 20.79 3.57
N LYS A 147 7.61 22.10 3.76
CA LYS A 147 6.83 23.00 2.89
C LYS A 147 7.68 23.97 2.04
N LEU A 148 9.00 23.82 2.05
CA LEU A 148 9.94 24.73 1.36
C LEU A 148 9.78 24.81 -0.17
N SER A 149 9.88 23.68 -0.89
CA SER A 149 9.81 23.67 -2.36
C SER A 149 9.50 22.27 -2.90
N ASN A 150 8.76 22.21 -4.01
CA ASN A 150 8.41 20.98 -4.72
C ASN A 150 9.54 20.37 -5.57
N VAL A 151 10.71 21.00 -5.56
CA VAL A 151 11.92 20.47 -6.21
C VAL A 151 12.61 19.42 -5.34
N PHE A 152 12.44 19.51 -4.01
CA PHE A 152 13.10 18.61 -3.06
C PHE A 152 12.20 17.42 -2.68
N PRO A 153 12.81 16.26 -2.30
CA PRO A 153 12.07 15.11 -1.77
C PRO A 153 11.31 15.45 -0.49
N TYR A 154 10.23 14.72 -0.20
CA TYR A 154 9.41 14.89 1.00
C TYR A 154 8.66 16.23 1.09
N TYR A 155 8.52 16.96 -0.03
CA TYR A 155 7.66 18.12 -0.09
C TYR A 155 6.18 17.74 0.12
N ARG A 156 5.56 18.38 1.11
CA ARG A 156 4.21 18.05 1.60
C ARG A 156 3.09 18.55 0.69
N GLY A 157 3.36 19.54 -0.14
CA GLY A 157 2.31 20.30 -0.82
C GLY A 157 1.51 21.18 0.14
N ASN A 158 0.73 22.10 -0.44
CA ASN A 158 -0.15 23.00 0.33
C ASN A 158 -1.62 22.55 0.33
N VAL A 159 -1.97 21.65 -0.60
CA VAL A 159 -3.31 21.12 -0.78
C VAL A 159 -3.25 19.63 -1.05
N LEU A 160 -4.34 18.93 -0.71
CA LEU A 160 -4.49 17.51 -1.01
C LEU A 160 -4.46 17.27 -2.53
N GLN A 161 -3.56 16.40 -2.99
CA GLN A 161 -3.30 16.13 -4.40
C GLN A 161 -4.40 15.27 -5.05
N ALA A 162 -4.44 15.24 -6.39
CA ALA A 162 -5.44 14.49 -7.13
C ALA A 162 -5.40 12.98 -6.82
N GLU A 163 -4.19 12.43 -6.65
CA GLU A 163 -3.95 11.04 -6.26
C GLU A 163 -4.51 10.75 -4.86
N SER A 164 -4.19 11.59 -3.87
CA SER A 164 -4.72 11.45 -2.51
C SER A 164 -6.25 11.56 -2.46
N LYS A 165 -6.86 12.39 -3.32
CA LYS A 165 -8.32 12.44 -3.50
C LYS A 165 -8.89 11.16 -4.15
N VAL A 166 -8.13 10.46 -5.00
CA VAL A 166 -8.54 9.14 -5.50
C VAL A 166 -8.55 8.13 -4.34
N LEU A 167 -7.54 8.16 -3.48
CA LEU A 167 -7.49 7.32 -2.29
C LEU A 167 -8.67 7.61 -1.35
N ASP A 168 -9.05 8.89 -1.16
CA ASP A 168 -10.25 9.25 -0.39
C ASP A 168 -11.52 8.66 -1.00
N ARG A 169 -11.69 8.72 -2.32
CA ARG A 169 -12.86 8.11 -2.99
C ARG A 169 -12.87 6.59 -2.85
N PHE A 170 -11.71 5.95 -2.95
CA PHE A 170 -11.56 4.51 -2.75
C PHE A 170 -11.94 4.12 -1.31
N TYR A 171 -11.38 4.82 -0.32
CA TYR A 171 -11.67 4.63 1.09
C TYR A 171 -13.17 4.79 1.41
N ASN A 172 -13.77 5.90 0.98
CA ASN A 172 -15.19 6.18 1.26
C ASN A 172 -16.12 5.18 0.55
N LYS A 173 -15.72 4.64 -0.60
CA LYS A 173 -16.56 3.70 -1.34
C LYS A 173 -16.49 2.28 -0.79
N TYR A 174 -15.31 1.82 -0.37
CA TYR A 174 -15.10 0.40 -0.05
C TYR A 174 -14.75 0.12 1.39
N LEU A 175 -13.96 0.98 2.03
CA LEU A 175 -13.35 0.68 3.34
C LEU A 175 -14.18 1.23 4.50
N LEU A 176 -14.60 2.49 4.43
CA LEU A 176 -15.45 3.11 5.46
C LEU A 176 -16.81 2.40 5.64
N PRO A 177 -17.53 1.97 4.57
CA PRO A 177 -18.81 1.28 4.72
C PRO A 177 -18.67 -0.23 4.94
N ALA A 178 -17.46 -0.79 4.99
CA ALA A 178 -17.26 -2.22 5.15
C ALA A 178 -17.87 -2.75 6.46
N GLU A 179 -18.38 -3.98 6.40
CA GLU A 179 -19.13 -4.61 7.50
C GLU A 179 -18.28 -5.64 8.26
N ASN A 180 -17.14 -6.10 7.73
CA ASN A 180 -16.28 -7.06 8.41
C ASN A 180 -15.74 -6.51 9.72
N PHE A 181 -15.43 -7.43 10.64
CA PHE A 181 -14.83 -7.09 11.92
C PHE A 181 -13.43 -6.50 11.77
N MET A 182 -12.56 -7.08 10.95
CA MET A 182 -11.23 -6.55 10.63
C MET A 182 -11.17 -6.17 9.16
N ILE A 183 -10.84 -4.91 8.84
CA ILE A 183 -10.71 -4.39 7.47
C ILE A 183 -9.23 -4.13 7.18
N PRO A 184 -8.44 -5.18 6.83
CA PRO A 184 -7.02 -5.04 6.53
C PRO A 184 -6.83 -4.30 5.20
N VAL A 185 -5.97 -3.30 5.19
CA VAL A 185 -5.54 -2.64 3.96
C VAL A 185 -4.03 -2.56 3.96
N ILE A 186 -3.39 -3.13 2.96
CA ILE A 186 -1.93 -3.10 2.86
C ILE A 186 -1.45 -2.21 1.72
N ASP A 187 -0.64 -1.21 2.07
CA ASP A 187 0.09 -0.36 1.12
C ASP A 187 1.52 -0.86 0.98
N ILE A 188 1.89 -1.24 -0.24
CA ILE A 188 3.16 -1.90 -0.51
C ILE A 188 4.15 -0.88 -1.05
N HIS A 189 5.14 -0.60 -0.21
CA HIS A 189 6.27 0.26 -0.40
C HIS A 189 7.57 -0.54 -0.59
N SER A 190 8.64 0.15 -0.93
CA SER A 190 9.98 -0.45 -1.00
C SER A 190 11.05 0.63 -1.05
N GLY A 191 12.22 0.34 -0.49
CA GLY A 191 13.34 1.25 -0.60
C GLY A 191 13.91 1.77 0.70
N PHE A 192 13.47 1.27 1.84
CA PHE A 192 14.00 1.61 3.15
C PHE A 192 14.58 0.36 3.85
N GLY A 193 15.83 0.46 4.32
CA GLY A 193 16.44 -0.57 5.15
C GLY A 193 16.73 -1.91 4.44
N ALA A 194 17.28 -2.84 5.21
CA ALA A 194 17.60 -4.20 4.78
C ALA A 194 16.60 -5.25 5.28
N VAL A 195 15.69 -4.86 6.18
CA VAL A 195 14.65 -5.71 6.79
C VAL A 195 13.31 -5.26 6.27
N ASP A 196 12.41 -6.21 5.99
CA ASP A 196 11.04 -5.90 5.62
C ASP A 196 10.26 -5.47 6.86
N HIS A 197 9.64 -4.31 6.80
CA HIS A 197 8.81 -3.79 7.89
C HIS A 197 7.32 -3.87 7.54
N VAL A 198 6.51 -4.13 8.56
CA VAL A 198 5.05 -4.05 8.48
C VAL A 198 4.60 -3.04 9.51
N TRP A 199 4.36 -1.82 9.04
CA TRP A 199 4.01 -0.70 9.90
C TRP A 199 2.50 -0.52 10.06
N TRP A 200 2.06 -0.19 11.27
CA TRP A 200 0.71 0.32 11.54
C TRP A 200 0.77 1.77 12.05
N PRO A 201 -0.39 2.45 12.19
CA PRO A 201 -0.44 3.80 12.74
C PRO A 201 0.05 3.90 14.19
N TYR A 202 0.73 4.96 14.60
CA TYR A 202 0.87 6.21 13.87
C TYR A 202 2.27 6.40 13.25
N ALA A 203 2.29 7.16 12.16
CA ALA A 203 3.50 7.73 11.58
C ALA A 203 3.84 9.11 12.17
N GLY A 204 2.84 9.89 12.59
CA GLY A 204 3.04 11.26 13.09
C GLY A 204 3.43 11.37 14.57
N THR A 205 3.25 10.32 15.36
CA THR A 205 3.44 10.36 16.83
C THR A 205 3.86 8.99 17.37
N HIS A 206 4.53 8.99 18.52
CA HIS A 206 4.83 7.79 19.30
C HIS A 206 3.69 7.40 20.25
N GLU A 207 2.62 8.20 20.33
CA GLU A 207 1.40 7.78 21.00
C GLU A 207 0.84 6.53 20.31
N GLN A 208 0.41 5.56 21.11
CA GLN A 208 -0.19 4.33 20.60
C GLN A 208 -1.56 4.62 19.99
N CYS A 209 -1.86 3.98 18.86
CA CYS A 209 -3.22 4.00 18.34
C CYS A 209 -4.14 3.13 19.23
N ILE A 210 -5.45 3.39 19.22
CA ILE A 210 -6.40 2.64 20.07
C ILE A 210 -6.47 1.15 19.69
N ASP A 211 -6.18 0.80 18.44
CA ASP A 211 -6.15 -0.59 17.96
C ASP A 211 -4.75 -1.24 18.08
N GLU A 212 -3.79 -0.58 18.75
CA GLU A 212 -2.44 -1.10 19.01
C GLU A 212 -2.46 -2.53 19.60
N PRO A 213 -3.30 -2.87 20.60
CA PRO A 213 -3.35 -4.24 21.11
C PRO A 213 -3.82 -5.27 20.05
N LEU A 214 -4.68 -4.85 19.11
CA LEU A 214 -5.13 -5.71 18.02
C LEU A 214 -4.02 -5.89 16.98
N PHE A 215 -3.30 -4.83 16.63
CA PHE A 215 -2.12 -4.94 15.76
C PHE A 215 -1.05 -5.87 16.32
N GLN A 216 -0.76 -5.78 17.63
CA GLN A 216 0.19 -6.68 18.28
C GLN A 216 -0.28 -8.15 18.25
N LYS A 217 -1.58 -8.41 18.46
CA LYS A 217 -2.14 -9.76 18.29
C LYS A 217 -2.00 -10.27 16.87
N ILE A 218 -2.32 -9.43 15.86
CA ILE A 218 -2.15 -9.78 14.45
C ILE A 218 -0.68 -10.07 14.13
N ALA A 219 0.25 -9.23 14.59
CA ALA A 219 1.68 -9.43 14.40
C ALA A 219 2.16 -10.76 14.99
N ASN A 220 1.75 -11.05 16.23
CA ASN A 220 2.08 -12.31 16.89
C ASN A 220 1.48 -13.51 16.15
N HIS A 221 0.22 -13.42 15.72
CA HIS A 221 -0.45 -14.46 14.96
C HIS A 221 0.25 -14.73 13.60
N LEU A 222 0.54 -13.67 12.83
CA LEU A 222 1.26 -13.78 11.56
C LEU A 222 2.66 -14.37 11.75
N THR A 223 3.36 -13.96 12.81
CA THR A 223 4.71 -14.45 13.13
C THR A 223 4.69 -15.92 13.53
N THR A 224 3.82 -16.31 14.45
CA THR A 224 3.86 -17.63 15.10
C THR A 224 3.06 -18.70 14.37
N LYS A 225 1.87 -18.38 13.85
CA LYS A 225 1.00 -19.34 13.15
C LYS A 225 1.32 -19.45 11.66
N PHE A 226 1.72 -18.34 11.05
CA PHE A 226 1.97 -18.28 9.61
C PHE A 226 3.46 -18.19 9.24
N ASN A 227 4.35 -18.23 10.24
CA ASN A 227 5.82 -18.23 10.10
C ASN A 227 6.36 -16.99 9.35
N HIS A 228 5.75 -15.82 9.56
CA HIS A 228 6.21 -14.55 8.99
C HIS A 228 7.33 -13.90 9.83
N ILE A 229 8.31 -14.68 10.28
CA ILE A 229 9.38 -14.26 11.22
C ILE A 229 10.37 -13.23 10.64
N LEU A 230 10.40 -13.09 9.32
CA LEU A 230 11.32 -12.17 8.63
C LEU A 230 10.79 -10.72 8.58
N TYR A 231 9.52 -10.52 8.90
CA TYR A 231 8.91 -9.20 8.91
C TYR A 231 9.02 -8.58 10.30
N ARG A 232 9.44 -7.31 10.34
CA ARG A 232 9.44 -6.53 11.57
C ARG A 232 8.15 -5.71 11.68
N PHE A 233 7.30 -6.14 12.60
CA PHE A 233 6.03 -5.51 12.93
C PHE A 233 6.22 -4.39 13.98
N GLY A 234 5.49 -3.30 13.85
CA GLY A 234 5.50 -2.19 14.81
C GLY A 234 4.80 -0.93 14.28
N PRO A 235 4.56 0.09 15.09
CA PRO A 235 4.12 1.38 14.57
C PRO A 235 5.21 2.03 13.71
N GLN A 236 4.84 2.77 12.67
CA GLN A 236 5.83 3.43 11.80
C GLN A 236 6.76 4.38 12.56
N SER A 237 6.20 5.08 13.56
CA SER A 237 6.91 6.07 14.37
C SER A 237 8.12 5.51 15.12
N GLU A 238 8.14 4.21 15.46
CA GLU A 238 9.33 3.55 16.04
C GLU A 238 10.54 3.57 15.10
N THR A 239 10.31 3.60 13.79
CA THR A 239 11.39 3.71 12.80
C THR A 239 11.75 5.18 12.58
N TYR A 240 10.74 5.99 12.26
CA TYR A 240 10.84 7.45 12.20
C TYR A 240 9.45 8.07 12.09
N THR A 241 9.31 9.28 12.61
CA THR A 241 8.08 10.05 12.52
C THR A 241 8.01 10.90 11.24
N THR A 242 6.79 11.14 10.73
CA THR A 242 6.59 11.88 9.48
C THR A 242 5.29 12.69 9.50
N HIS A 243 5.34 13.89 8.94
CA HIS A 243 4.15 14.70 8.69
C HIS A 243 3.35 14.13 7.53
N GLY A 244 2.03 14.26 7.59
CA GLY A 244 1.18 14.17 6.40
C GLY A 244 0.98 12.75 5.86
N ASP A 245 1.18 11.73 6.69
CA ASP A 245 0.87 10.35 6.32
C ASP A 245 -0.62 10.20 5.97
N LEU A 246 -0.92 9.56 4.84
CA LEU A 246 -2.29 9.42 4.33
C LEU A 246 -3.10 8.41 5.15
N TRP A 247 -2.46 7.34 5.63
CA TRP A 247 -3.09 6.29 6.40
C TRP A 247 -3.41 6.74 7.81
N ASP A 248 -2.53 7.51 8.46
CA ASP A 248 -2.82 8.18 9.74
C ASP A 248 -4.10 9.03 9.65
N ARG A 249 -4.25 9.80 8.55
CA ARG A 249 -5.45 10.62 8.34
C ARG A 249 -6.71 9.78 8.16
N LEU A 250 -6.66 8.76 7.30
CA LEU A 250 -7.83 7.89 7.03
C LEU A 250 -8.20 7.05 8.26
N TYR A 251 -7.21 6.61 9.03
CA TYR A 251 -7.43 5.92 10.30
C TYR A 251 -8.14 6.83 11.30
N ASN A 252 -7.63 8.05 11.51
CA ASN A 252 -8.28 9.04 12.37
C ASN A 252 -9.71 9.37 11.92
N GLN A 253 -9.96 9.48 10.61
CA GLN A 253 -11.30 9.68 10.08
C GLN A 253 -12.22 8.50 10.39
N TYR A 254 -11.73 7.26 10.22
CA TYR A 254 -12.48 6.05 10.54
C TYR A 254 -12.87 6.01 12.01
N GLN A 255 -11.90 6.24 12.91
CA GLN A 255 -12.14 6.22 14.36
C GLN A 255 -13.19 7.26 14.76
N LYS A 256 -13.12 8.48 14.21
CA LYS A 256 -14.14 9.51 14.46
C LYS A 256 -15.53 9.12 13.98
N ALA A 257 -15.64 8.44 12.84
CA ALA A 257 -16.91 8.03 12.26
C ALA A 257 -17.54 6.82 12.99
N LYS A 258 -16.73 5.82 13.36
CA LYS A 258 -17.23 4.51 13.81
C LYS A 258 -17.20 4.31 15.32
N LEU A 259 -16.26 4.89 16.07
CA LEU A 259 -16.24 4.76 17.53
C LEU A 259 -17.48 5.37 18.19
N LYS A 260 -18.05 6.42 17.60
CA LYS A 260 -19.30 7.02 18.08
C LYS A 260 -20.53 6.12 17.88
N SER A 261 -20.52 5.29 16.84
CA SER A 261 -21.66 4.44 16.48
C SER A 261 -21.58 3.02 17.06
N ASN A 262 -20.38 2.45 17.17
CA ASN A 262 -20.19 1.10 17.72
C ASN A 262 -18.72 0.89 18.18
N PRO A 263 -18.40 1.12 19.46
CA PRO A 263 -17.05 0.96 19.99
C PRO A 263 -16.45 -0.45 19.86
N ASN A 264 -17.29 -1.49 19.72
CA ASN A 264 -16.89 -2.89 19.54
C ASN A 264 -17.08 -3.38 18.10
N GLY A 265 -17.32 -2.46 17.16
CA GLY A 265 -17.59 -2.77 15.76
C GLY A 265 -16.33 -2.97 14.91
N SER A 266 -16.54 -2.90 13.59
CA SER A 266 -15.51 -3.03 12.55
C SER A 266 -14.28 -2.15 12.78
N ARG A 267 -13.10 -2.72 12.61
CA ARG A 267 -11.78 -2.10 12.79
C ARG A 267 -11.12 -1.87 11.44
N PHE A 268 -10.77 -0.62 11.14
CA PHE A 268 -9.97 -0.30 9.96
C PHE A 268 -8.48 -0.44 10.28
N LEU A 269 -7.81 -1.33 9.57
CA LEU A 269 -6.44 -1.76 9.87
C LEU A 269 -5.51 -1.44 8.68
N PRO A 270 -5.14 -0.17 8.48
CA PRO A 270 -4.15 0.18 7.47
C PRO A 270 -2.76 -0.31 7.93
N LEU A 271 -2.08 -1.02 7.04
CA LEU A 271 -0.74 -1.55 7.19
C LEU A 271 0.10 -1.05 6.03
N THR A 272 1.36 -0.73 6.30
CA THR A 272 2.35 -0.42 5.29
C THR A 272 3.38 -1.54 5.26
N LEU A 273 3.50 -2.26 4.15
CA LEU A 273 4.61 -3.17 3.92
C LEU A 273 5.75 -2.38 3.26
N GLU A 274 6.81 -2.12 4.02
CA GLU A 274 8.04 -1.51 3.50
C GLU A 274 9.06 -2.61 3.22
N ILE A 275 9.28 -2.90 1.94
CA ILE A 275 10.22 -3.93 1.51
C ILE A 275 11.65 -3.40 1.56
N GLY A 276 12.51 -4.07 2.32
CA GLY A 276 13.92 -3.78 2.44
C GLY A 276 14.67 -4.07 1.15
N THR A 277 15.29 -3.06 0.56
CA THR A 277 16.10 -3.24 -0.67
C THR A 277 17.56 -2.84 -0.49
N TRP A 278 18.00 -2.55 0.74
CA TRP A 278 19.37 -2.10 1.03
C TRP A 278 20.35 -3.21 1.40
N ALA A 279 19.93 -4.47 1.48
CA ALA A 279 20.84 -5.59 1.71
C ALA A 279 21.97 -5.62 0.65
N ASP A 280 21.63 -5.28 -0.59
CA ASP A 280 22.56 -5.16 -1.72
C ASP A 280 23.53 -3.97 -1.63
N ILE A 281 23.24 -2.96 -0.79
CA ILE A 281 24.09 -1.77 -0.56
C ILE A 281 25.16 -2.07 0.48
N GLN A 282 24.85 -2.89 1.49
CA GLN A 282 25.85 -3.39 2.45
C GLN A 282 26.93 -4.22 1.75
N LEU A 283 26.57 -4.88 0.63
CA LEU A 283 27.47 -5.68 -0.19
C LEU A 283 28.24 -4.87 -1.26
N ASP A 284 27.77 -3.66 -1.63
CA ASP A 284 28.44 -2.77 -2.59
C ASP A 284 28.13 -1.29 -2.28
N PRO A 285 28.97 -0.63 -1.46
CA PRO A 285 28.78 0.76 -1.03
C PRO A 285 28.73 1.77 -2.19
N TRP A 286 29.34 1.45 -3.35
CA TRP A 286 29.36 2.34 -4.51
C TRP A 286 28.00 2.40 -5.23
N LYS A 287 27.03 1.53 -4.89
CA LYS A 287 25.65 1.58 -5.39
C LYS A 287 24.89 2.84 -4.95
N VAL A 288 25.27 3.48 -3.83
CA VAL A 288 24.63 4.71 -3.34
C VAL A 288 24.79 5.88 -4.32
N PHE A 289 25.91 5.93 -5.06
CA PHE A 289 26.17 6.98 -6.06
C PHE A 289 25.44 6.78 -7.39
N ARG A 290 24.80 5.62 -7.60
CA ARG A 290 23.97 5.36 -8.78
C ARG A 290 22.53 5.70 -8.42
N LYS A 291 21.86 6.62 -9.15
CA LYS A 291 20.43 7.00 -9.00
C LYS A 291 19.41 5.83 -8.93
N ARG A 292 19.85 4.59 -9.19
CA ARG A 292 19.05 3.36 -9.20
C ARG A 292 19.48 2.30 -8.17
N GLY A 293 20.63 2.45 -7.52
CA GLY A 293 21.23 1.39 -6.70
C GLY A 293 20.49 1.13 -5.39
N ILE A 294 19.86 2.17 -4.82
CA ILE A 294 19.20 2.09 -3.51
C ILE A 294 17.86 1.32 -3.56
N PHE A 295 17.18 1.33 -4.71
CA PHE A 295 15.79 0.87 -4.86
C PHE A 295 15.62 -0.39 -5.72
N ASN A 296 16.71 -1.03 -6.15
CA ASN A 296 16.63 -2.09 -7.15
C ASN A 296 17.70 -3.18 -6.97
N PRO A 297 17.35 -4.33 -6.37
CA PRO A 297 18.28 -5.45 -6.21
C PRO A 297 18.67 -6.11 -7.54
N ALA A 298 19.68 -6.98 -7.49
CA ALA A 298 20.14 -7.81 -8.62
C ALA A 298 19.00 -8.66 -9.22
N ARG A 299 19.08 -9.04 -10.51
CA ARG A 299 17.92 -9.52 -11.29
C ARG A 299 17.36 -10.88 -10.82
N GLU A 300 18.21 -11.82 -10.41
CA GLU A 300 17.81 -13.16 -9.97
C GLU A 300 17.23 -13.13 -8.54
N SER A 301 17.93 -12.50 -7.59
CA SER A 301 17.43 -12.26 -6.23
C SER A 301 16.13 -11.45 -6.19
N LYS A 302 15.91 -10.59 -7.20
CA LYS A 302 14.71 -9.77 -7.30
C LYS A 302 13.43 -10.57 -7.56
N GLN A 303 13.48 -11.65 -8.33
CA GLN A 303 12.27 -12.44 -8.60
C GLN A 303 11.90 -13.28 -7.37
N GLU A 304 12.89 -13.86 -6.69
CA GLU A 304 12.69 -14.59 -5.44
C GLU A 304 12.13 -13.69 -4.34
N LEU A 305 12.69 -12.48 -4.18
CA LEU A 305 12.15 -11.44 -3.30
C LEU A 305 10.69 -11.12 -3.63
N ILE A 306 10.35 -10.96 -4.91
CA ILE A 306 8.97 -10.65 -5.31
C ILE A 306 8.01 -11.79 -4.93
N ILE A 307 8.44 -13.04 -5.13
CA ILE A 307 7.63 -14.23 -4.88
C ILE A 307 7.45 -14.49 -3.37
N SER A 308 8.48 -14.22 -2.56
CA SER A 308 8.46 -14.50 -1.12
C SER A 308 7.32 -13.79 -0.37
N HIS A 309 6.90 -12.61 -0.85
CA HIS A 309 5.81 -11.83 -0.27
C HIS A 309 4.41 -12.36 -0.58
N ARG A 310 4.22 -13.28 -1.54
CA ARG A 310 2.88 -13.78 -1.93
C ARG A 310 2.12 -14.42 -0.76
N LYS A 311 2.82 -15.21 0.06
CA LYS A 311 2.22 -15.86 1.23
C LYS A 311 1.80 -14.81 2.26
N PHE A 312 2.66 -13.84 2.54
CA PHE A 312 2.36 -12.76 3.47
C PHE A 312 1.13 -11.96 3.04
N LEU A 313 1.05 -11.54 1.76
CA LEU A 313 -0.14 -10.87 1.25
C LEU A 313 -1.39 -11.74 1.36
N THR A 314 -1.30 -13.04 1.10
CA THR A 314 -2.42 -13.97 1.27
C THR A 314 -2.95 -13.95 2.70
N ASP A 315 -2.07 -14.14 3.68
CA ASP A 315 -2.45 -14.28 5.08
C ASP A 315 -3.01 -12.96 5.65
N VAL A 316 -2.42 -11.81 5.28
CA VAL A 316 -2.93 -10.48 5.67
C VAL A 316 -4.33 -10.22 5.10
N LEU A 317 -4.58 -10.56 3.83
CA LEU A 317 -5.90 -10.32 3.22
C LEU A 317 -6.97 -11.20 3.86
N ARG A 318 -6.62 -12.43 4.26
CA ARG A 318 -7.55 -13.37 4.91
C ARG A 318 -8.01 -12.93 6.30
N LEU A 319 -7.30 -11.99 6.94
CA LEU A 319 -7.77 -11.34 8.17
C LEU A 319 -9.15 -10.68 7.98
N ALA A 320 -9.54 -10.32 6.74
CA ALA A 320 -10.86 -9.77 6.46
C ALA A 320 -12.04 -10.70 6.80
N LYS A 321 -11.78 -12.01 6.91
CA LYS A 321 -12.75 -13.02 7.31
C LYS A 321 -12.61 -13.45 8.78
N SER A 322 -11.58 -12.98 9.47
CA SER A 322 -11.23 -13.45 10.82
C SER A 322 -11.92 -12.60 11.89
N SER A 323 -12.15 -13.23 13.03
CA SER A 323 -12.57 -12.63 14.29
C SER A 323 -11.38 -12.46 15.24
N ILE A 324 -11.59 -11.78 16.36
CA ILE A 324 -10.55 -11.65 17.39
C ILE A 324 -10.18 -13.00 18.04
N LEU A 325 -11.11 -13.97 18.04
CA LEU A 325 -10.90 -15.31 18.60
C LEU A 325 -9.97 -16.15 17.72
N ASP A 326 -9.91 -15.86 16.42
CA ASP A 326 -9.02 -16.58 15.50
C ASP A 326 -7.54 -16.17 15.68
N LEU A 327 -7.29 -15.08 16.42
CA LEU A 327 -5.94 -14.57 16.67
C LEU A 327 -5.27 -15.15 17.92
N SER A 328 -5.98 -15.96 18.71
CA SER A 328 -5.45 -16.57 19.95
C SER A 328 -4.59 -17.81 19.76
#